data_AF-A0A2M8P0L4-F1
#
_entry.id   AF-A0A2M8P0L4-F1
#
_cell.length_a   1.000
_cell.length_b   1.000
_cell.length_c   1.000
_cell.angle_alpha   90.00
_cell.angle_beta   90.00
_cell.angle_gamma   90.00
#
_symmetry.space_group_name_H-M   'P 1'
#
loop_
_entity.id
_entity.type
_entity.pdbx_description
1 polymer ?
#
loop_
_entity_poly.entity_id
_entity_poly.type
_entity_poly.pdbx_seq_one_letter_code
_entity_poly.pdbx_strand_id
1 'polypeptide(L)'
;MDDEQGQLIATLPAPDIEGYIIGRSDSASTYIPDVDLSQYDAKKRGVSRRHAVLLNYNNVVHVMDLDSMNGTFINGTRIIPYEPQALRNGDKLAFADLNIIILE
;
A
#
# COMPACT_ATOMS: atom_id res chain seq x y z
N MET A 1 7.60 -3.25 -27.20
CA MET A 1 7.97 -4.16 -26.10
C MET A 1 7.34 -3.53 -24.88
N ASP A 2 6.31 -4.18 -24.38
CA ASP A 2 5.12 -3.55 -23.83
C ASP A 2 5.42 -2.68 -22.61
N ASP A 3 4.91 -1.47 -22.68
CA ASP A 3 4.73 -0.54 -21.59
C ASP A 3 3.57 -1.03 -20.69
N GLU A 4 3.80 -2.11 -19.95
CA GLU A 4 2.97 -2.48 -18.79
C GLU A 4 3.20 -1.49 -17.64
N GLN A 5 3.00 -0.21 -17.90
CA GLN A 5 2.95 0.84 -16.90
C GLN A 5 1.71 0.57 -16.03
N GLY A 6 1.96 -0.16 -14.95
CA GLY A 6 1.05 -0.56 -13.87
C GLY A 6 -0.35 0.01 -14.01
N GLN A 7 -1.26 -0.80 -14.56
CA GLN A 7 -2.67 -0.49 -14.63
C GLN A 7 -3.15 -0.06 -13.24
N LEU A 8 -3.81 1.09 -13.14
CA LEU A 8 -4.43 1.55 -11.90
C LEU A 8 -5.52 0.55 -11.49
N ILE A 9 -5.34 -0.11 -10.35
CA ILE A 9 -6.26 -1.18 -9.90
C ILE A 9 -7.19 -0.70 -8.78
N ALA A 10 -6.76 0.27 -7.97
CA ALA A 10 -7.53 0.73 -6.83
C ALA A 10 -7.23 2.20 -6.49
N THR A 11 -8.21 2.82 -5.85
CA THR A 11 -8.18 4.19 -5.35
C THR A 11 -8.61 4.19 -3.89
N LEU A 12 -7.84 4.84 -3.03
CA LEU A 12 -8.09 4.90 -1.59
C LEU A 12 -8.13 6.35 -1.11
N PRO A 13 -9.10 6.72 -0.24
CA PRO A 13 -9.09 8.02 0.41
C PRO A 13 -7.92 8.11 1.40
N ALA A 14 -7.37 9.32 1.55
CA ALA A 14 -6.42 9.60 2.62
C ALA A 14 -7.07 9.40 4.01
N PRO A 15 -6.31 8.91 5.02
CA PRO A 15 -6.82 8.80 6.38
C PRO A 15 -7.08 10.16 7.03
N ASP A 16 -8.15 10.28 7.82
CA ASP A 16 -8.52 11.55 8.47
C ASP A 16 -7.83 11.80 9.84
N ILE A 17 -7.65 10.75 10.67
CA ILE A 17 -7.10 10.87 12.03
C ILE A 17 -6.33 9.59 12.46
N GLU A 18 -6.81 8.42 12.05
CA GLU A 18 -6.19 7.11 12.32
C GLU A 18 -5.57 6.53 11.05
N GLY A 19 -4.45 5.81 11.20
CA GLY A 19 -3.80 5.17 10.07
C GLY A 19 -4.56 3.93 9.58
N TYR A 20 -4.55 3.70 8.28
CA TYR A 20 -5.09 2.47 7.70
C TYR A 20 -4.00 1.43 7.55
N ILE A 21 -4.17 0.26 8.17
CA ILE A 21 -3.37 -0.91 7.82
C ILE A 21 -3.86 -1.41 6.46
N ILE A 22 -2.92 -1.48 5.53
CA ILE A 22 -3.13 -2.03 4.19
C ILE A 22 -2.54 -3.42 4.13
N GLY A 23 -3.28 -4.34 3.52
CA GLY A 23 -2.78 -5.67 3.27
C GLY A 23 -3.81 -6.55 2.58
N ARG A 24 -3.84 -7.82 2.94
CA ARG A 24 -4.81 -8.76 2.40
C ARG A 24 -5.37 -9.68 3.48
N SER A 25 -6.65 -9.97 3.40
CA SER A 25 -7.22 -11.13 4.08
C SER A 25 -6.87 -12.43 3.33
N ASP A 26 -6.92 -13.57 4.02
CA ASP A 26 -7.01 -14.89 3.40
C ASP A 26 -7.84 -15.84 4.27
N SER A 27 -8.31 -16.94 3.68
CA SER A 27 -9.10 -17.96 4.39
C SER A 27 -8.34 -18.68 5.52
N ALA A 28 -7.03 -18.44 5.64
CA ALA A 28 -6.17 -19.05 6.65
C ALA A 28 -6.02 -18.16 7.90
N SER A 29 -6.62 -16.97 7.93
CA SER A 29 -6.52 -16.02 9.04
C SER A 29 -7.84 -15.31 9.31
N THR A 30 -8.11 -15.01 10.58
CA THR A 30 -9.22 -14.12 10.98
C THR A 30 -8.84 -12.64 10.91
N TYR A 31 -7.58 -12.33 10.55
CA TYR A 31 -7.11 -10.97 10.44
C TYR A 31 -7.66 -10.30 9.17
N ILE A 32 -8.30 -9.13 9.35
CA ILE A 32 -8.82 -8.29 8.29
C ILE A 32 -8.12 -6.93 8.42
N PRO A 33 -7.35 -6.48 7.41
CA PRO A 33 -6.77 -5.14 7.39
C PRO A 33 -7.87 -4.09 7.17
N ASP A 34 -7.60 -2.84 7.54
CA ASP A 34 -8.54 -1.73 7.32
C ASP A 34 -8.82 -1.52 5.84
N VAL A 35 -7.77 -1.67 5.01
CA VAL A 35 -7.88 -1.75 3.55
C VAL A 35 -7.48 -3.15 3.10
N ASP A 36 -8.49 -3.95 2.73
CA ASP A 36 -8.29 -5.29 2.19
C ASP A 36 -8.14 -5.30 0.67
N LEU A 37 -6.94 -5.66 0.22
CA LEU A 37 -6.59 -5.76 -1.19
C LEU A 37 -6.82 -7.16 -1.76
N SER A 38 -7.35 -8.12 -0.98
CA SER A 38 -7.57 -9.51 -1.39
C SER A 38 -8.29 -9.64 -2.75
N GLN A 39 -9.26 -8.77 -3.02
CA GLN A 39 -10.03 -8.72 -4.27
C GLN A 39 -9.20 -8.36 -5.52
N TYR A 40 -8.00 -7.81 -5.36
CA TYR A 40 -7.13 -7.35 -6.45
C TYR A 40 -5.98 -8.33 -6.76
N ASP A 41 -6.23 -9.64 -6.58
CA ASP A 41 -5.21 -10.69 -6.70
C ASP A 41 -3.98 -10.46 -5.79
N ALA A 42 -4.15 -9.74 -4.68
CA ALA A 42 -3.06 -9.32 -3.79
C ALA A 42 -2.16 -10.48 -3.32
N LYS A 43 -2.73 -11.68 -3.11
CA LYS A 43 -1.95 -12.88 -2.79
C LYS A 43 -1.00 -13.28 -3.92
N LYS A 44 -1.47 -13.27 -5.17
CA LYS A 44 -0.64 -13.60 -6.35
C LYS A 44 0.41 -12.53 -6.61
N ARG A 45 0.08 -11.28 -6.33
CA ARG A 45 0.98 -10.11 -6.44
C ARG A 45 1.93 -9.95 -5.25
N GLY A 46 1.91 -10.88 -4.29
CA GLY A 46 2.89 -10.91 -3.20
C GLY A 46 2.64 -9.90 -2.06
N VAL A 47 1.44 -9.33 -1.96
CA VAL A 47 1.08 -8.44 -0.87
C VAL A 47 1.01 -9.25 0.44
N SER A 48 1.71 -8.83 1.49
CA SER A 48 1.57 -9.37 2.85
C SER A 48 0.17 -9.16 3.45
N ARG A 49 -0.22 -10.01 4.41
CA ARG A 49 -1.48 -9.84 5.15
C ARG A 49 -1.55 -8.49 5.90
N ARG A 50 -0.43 -8.13 6.51
CA ARG A 50 -0.12 -6.79 7.06
C ARG A 50 1.06 -6.28 6.25
N HIS A 51 0.82 -5.34 5.34
CA HIS A 51 1.84 -4.93 4.38
C HIS A 51 2.44 -3.57 4.74
N ALA A 52 1.58 -2.57 4.88
CA ALA A 52 1.97 -1.21 5.16
C ALA A 52 0.90 -0.53 6.00
N VAL A 53 1.22 0.65 6.52
CA VAL A 53 0.24 1.56 7.09
C VAL A 53 0.30 2.90 6.34
N LEU A 54 -0.86 3.44 6.01
CA LEU A 54 -1.00 4.84 5.63
C LEU A 54 -1.34 5.65 6.88
N LEU A 55 -0.62 6.72 7.15
CA LEU A 55 -0.79 7.57 8.31
C LEU A 55 -1.02 9.00 7.83
N ASN A 56 -1.97 9.73 8.40
CA ASN A 56 -2.04 11.16 8.19
C ASN A 56 -1.53 11.86 9.45
N TYR A 57 -0.51 12.69 9.28
CA TYR A 57 0.06 13.50 10.35
C TYR A 57 0.30 14.92 9.85
N ASN A 58 -0.28 15.90 10.55
CA ASN A 58 -0.21 17.32 10.19
C ASN A 58 -0.57 17.59 8.71
N ASN A 59 -1.66 16.98 8.23
CA ASN A 59 -2.15 17.09 6.85
C ASN A 59 -1.16 16.55 5.80
N VAL A 60 -0.23 15.67 6.19
CA VAL A 60 0.67 14.98 5.29
C VAL A 60 0.44 13.48 5.43
N VAL A 61 0.05 12.85 4.32
CA VAL A 61 -0.05 11.39 4.23
C VAL A 61 1.35 10.81 4.17
N HIS A 62 1.59 9.80 5.00
CA HIS A 62 2.81 9.01 5.01
C HIS A 62 2.45 7.56 4.72
N VAL A 63 3.38 6.84 4.13
CA VAL A 63 3.36 5.38 4.07
C VAL A 63 4.52 4.82 4.88
N MET A 64 4.28 3.73 5.60
CA MET A 64 5.31 2.98 6.29
C MET A 64 5.13 1.49 6.02
N ASP A 65 6.18 0.85 5.50
CA ASP A 65 6.19 -0.60 5.30
C ASP A 65 6.29 -1.31 6.66
N LEU A 66 5.50 -2.38 6.86
CA LEU A 66 5.43 -3.15 8.10
C LEU A 66 6.28 -4.43 8.01
N ASP A 67 7.48 -4.33 7.44
CA ASP A 67 8.37 -5.44 7.11
C ASP A 67 7.69 -6.48 6.22
N SER A 68 7.12 -5.99 5.13
CA SER A 68 6.42 -6.84 4.17
C SER A 68 7.42 -7.70 3.39
N MET A 69 7.00 -8.91 3.01
CA MET A 69 7.87 -9.89 2.35
C MET A 69 8.47 -9.36 1.04
N ASN A 70 7.67 -8.64 0.25
CA ASN A 70 8.08 -8.13 -1.06
C ASN A 70 8.34 -6.61 -1.07
N GLY A 71 8.07 -5.91 0.04
CA GLY A 71 8.32 -4.49 0.19
C GLY A 71 7.24 -3.56 -0.38
N THR A 72 7.31 -2.32 0.10
CA THR A 72 6.57 -1.17 -0.40
C THR A 72 7.49 -0.27 -1.23
N PHE A 73 6.95 0.36 -2.28
CA PHE A 73 7.71 1.19 -3.21
C PHE A 73 7.03 2.53 -3.47
N ILE A 74 7.81 3.60 -3.52
CA ILE A 74 7.37 4.92 -3.98
C ILE A 74 8.13 5.23 -5.26
N ASN A 75 7.40 5.48 -6.36
CA ASN A 75 7.98 5.77 -7.69
C ASN A 75 9.02 4.72 -8.12
N GLY A 76 8.77 3.44 -7.80
CA GLY A 76 9.66 2.32 -8.11
C GLY A 76 10.85 2.13 -7.16
N THR A 77 11.05 3.03 -6.18
CA THR A 77 12.09 2.90 -5.15
C THR A 77 11.53 2.20 -3.92
N ARG A 78 12.17 1.10 -3.49
CA ARG A 78 11.78 0.39 -2.26
C ARG A 78 12.09 1.25 -1.05
N ILE A 79 11.11 1.39 -0.15
CA ILE A 79 11.30 2.15 1.10
C ILE A 79 11.85 1.26 2.22
N ILE A 80 12.41 1.88 3.24
CA ILE A 80 12.93 1.18 4.43
C ILE A 80 11.75 0.79 5.34
N PRO A 81 11.66 -0.47 5.80
CA PRO A 81 10.64 -0.89 6.77
C PRO A 81 10.67 -0.05 8.05
N TYR A 82 9.49 0.20 8.62
CA TYR A 82 9.29 0.96 9.86
C TYR A 82 9.77 2.42 9.84
N GLU A 83 10.11 2.96 8.67
CA GLU A 83 10.41 4.39 8.48
C GLU A 83 9.28 5.07 7.70
N PRO A 84 8.49 5.97 8.31
CA PRO A 84 7.46 6.72 7.60
C PRO A 84 8.04 7.58 6.48
N GLN A 85 7.49 7.43 5.27
CA GLN A 85 7.83 8.23 4.10
C GLN A 85 6.64 9.10 3.73
N ALA A 86 6.83 10.42 3.69
CA ALA A 86 5.80 11.35 3.24
C ALA A 86 5.47 11.14 1.76
N LEU A 87 4.20 11.00 1.45
CA LEU A 87 3.68 10.94 0.09
C LEU A 87 3.40 12.36 -0.42
N ARG A 88 3.63 12.57 -1.70
CA ARG A 88 3.24 13.77 -2.43
C ARG A 88 2.18 13.44 -3.45
N ASN A 89 1.38 14.44 -3.80
CA ASN A 89 0.45 14.31 -4.91
C ASN A 89 1.19 13.88 -6.20
N GLY A 90 0.67 12.84 -6.84
CA GLY A 90 1.26 12.23 -8.04
C GLY A 90 2.26 11.10 -7.80
N ASP A 91 2.65 10.83 -6.55
CA ASP A 91 3.51 9.68 -6.25
C ASP A 91 2.80 8.35 -6.60
N LYS A 92 3.53 7.46 -7.25
CA LYS A 92 3.07 6.10 -7.54
C LYS A 92 3.46 5.19 -6.38
N LEU A 93 2.47 4.71 -5.65
CA LEU A 93 2.66 3.79 -4.54
C LEU A 93 2.46 2.35 -5.02
N ALA A 94 3.34 1.44 -4.60
CA ALA A 94 3.14 0.02 -4.85
C ALA A 94 3.40 -0.82 -3.59
N PHE A 95 2.56 -1.83 -3.40
CA PHE A 95 2.71 -2.87 -2.38
C PHE A 95 3.02 -4.17 -3.09
N ALA A 96 4.28 -4.62 -3.05
CA ALA A 96 4.79 -5.63 -3.99
C ALA A 96 4.45 -5.25 -5.45
N ASP A 97 3.84 -6.16 -6.22
CA ASP A 97 3.49 -5.94 -7.63
C ASP A 97 2.12 -5.29 -7.85
N LEU A 98 1.55 -4.68 -6.81
CA LEU A 98 0.25 -4.01 -6.86
C LEU A 98 0.43 -2.49 -6.77
N ASN A 99 0.15 -1.79 -7.87
CA ASN A 99 0.20 -0.33 -7.94
C ASN A 99 -1.13 0.30 -7.47
N ILE A 100 -1.03 1.36 -6.67
CA ILE A 100 -2.16 2.08 -6.08
C ILE A 100 -1.93 3.59 -6.20
N ILE A 101 -3.03 4.33 -6.41
CA ILE A 101 -3.04 5.79 -6.29
C ILE A 101 -3.85 6.16 -5.05
N ILE A 102 -3.30 7.08 -4.26
CA ILE A 102 -3.98 7.71 -3.14
C ILE A 102 -4.65 8.99 -3.65
N LEU A 103 -5.93 9.18 -3.32
CA LEU A 103 -6.63 10.44 -3.58
C LEU A 103 -6.71 11.27 -2.29
N GLU A 104 -6.46 12.56 -2.43
CA GLU A 104 -6.73 13.59 -1.42
C GLU A 104 -8.24 13.91 -1.33
#